data_AF-A0A9P6F4F1-F1
#
_entry.id   AF-A0A9P6F4F1-F1
#
_cell.length_a   1.000
_cell.length_b   1.000
_cell.length_c   1.000
_cell.angle_alpha   90.00
_cell.angle_beta   90.00
_cell.angle_gamma   90.00
#
_symmetry.space_group_name_H-M   'P 1'
#
loop_
_entity.id
_entity.type
_entity.pdbx_description
1 polymer ?
#
loop_
_entity_poly.entity_id
_entity_poly.type
_entity_poly.pdbx_seq_one_letter_code
_entity_poly.pdbx_strand_id
1 'polypeptide(L)'
;MKRVRPAAGPKGINVALGVATAMGFMGGFLYSYQKSSLRFWGWEENVREQAMNRKEMDARAAAGLPAYGEPTMDEAAQAAAARNSKFAALKFENTSIEK
;
A
#
# COMPACT_ATOMS: atom_id res chain seq x y z
N MET A 1 -11.26 22.49 31.68
CA MET A 1 -10.01 22.37 30.89
C MET A 1 -8.95 21.66 31.74
N LYS A 2 -8.58 20.42 31.43
CA LYS A 2 -7.48 19.73 32.15
C LYS A 2 -6.18 20.49 31.87
N ARG A 3 -5.49 20.95 32.91
CA ARG A 3 -4.11 21.46 32.81
C ARG A 3 -3.24 20.31 32.29
N VAL A 4 -2.83 20.39 31.04
CA VAL A 4 -1.77 19.54 30.50
C VAL A 4 -0.51 19.92 31.26
N ARG A 5 -0.05 19.05 32.17
CA ARG A 5 1.27 19.19 32.78
C ARG A 5 2.29 18.91 31.67
N PRO A 6 3.23 19.81 31.36
CA PRO A 6 4.28 19.49 30.39
C PRO A 6 5.20 18.44 31.03
N ALA A 7 4.91 17.17 30.78
CA ALA A 7 5.73 16.06 31.26
C ALA A 7 7.09 15.99 30.55
N ALA A 8 7.25 16.71 29.44
CA ALA A 8 8.48 16.77 28.67
C ALA A 8 8.86 18.24 28.41
N GLY A 9 10.13 18.59 28.66
CA GLY A 9 10.67 19.90 28.32
C GLY A 9 10.61 20.18 26.81
N PRO A 10 11.06 21.35 26.33
CA PRO A 10 10.93 21.79 24.92
C PRO A 10 11.47 20.77 23.90
N LYS A 11 12.50 19.99 24.27
CA LYS A 11 13.03 18.90 23.44
C LYS A 11 12.08 17.71 23.27
N GLY A 12 11.25 17.42 24.27
CA GLY A 12 10.29 16.30 24.20
C GLY A 12 9.07 16.59 23.32
N ILE A 13 8.69 17.86 23.17
CA ILE A 13 7.65 18.29 22.22
C ILE A 13 8.11 18.05 20.77
N ASN A 14 9.37 18.35 20.46
CA ASN A 14 9.93 18.10 19.12
C ASN A 14 9.98 16.60 18.78
N VAL A 15 10.34 15.76 19.75
CA VAL A 15 10.33 14.30 19.57
C VAL A 15 8.91 13.79 19.37
N ALA A 16 7.96 14.24 20.20
CA ALA A 16 6.55 13.87 20.04
C ALA A 16 5.97 14.30 18.68
N LEU A 17 6.31 15.50 18.21
CA LEU A 17 5.89 16.00 16.89
C LEU A 17 6.54 15.20 15.76
N GLY A 18 7.82 14.85 15.87
CA GLY A 18 8.53 14.02 14.88
C GLY A 18 7.89 12.63 14.77
N VAL A 19 7.63 11.97 15.91
CA VAL A 19 6.96 10.67 15.95
C VAL A 19 5.54 10.76 15.39
N ALA A 20 4.76 11.77 15.79
CA ALA A 20 3.41 11.98 15.27
C ALA A 20 3.39 12.20 13.76
N THR A 21 4.35 12.97 13.23
CA THR A 21 4.49 13.20 11.78
C THR A 21 4.88 11.92 11.05
N ALA A 22 5.84 11.16 11.57
CA ALA A 22 6.26 9.89 10.99
C ALA A 22 5.11 8.86 10.98
N MET A 23 4.37 8.74 12.08
CA MET A 23 3.21 7.86 12.17
C MET A 23 2.07 8.31 11.26
N GLY A 24 1.80 9.61 11.18
CA GLY A 24 0.81 10.17 10.27
C GLY A 24 1.15 9.91 8.80
N PHE A 25 2.41 10.06 8.43
CA PHE A 25 2.90 9.73 7.09
C PHE A 25 2.76 8.24 6.78
N MET A 26 3.20 7.36 7.68
CA MET A 26 3.07 5.91 7.50
C MET A 26 1.61 5.48 7.37
N GLY A 27 0.72 6.01 8.22
CA GLY A 27 -0.71 5.72 8.16
C GLY A 27 -1.35 6.23 6.87
N GLY A 28 -1.05 7.46 6.45
CA GLY A 28 -1.56 8.02 5.21
C GLY A 28 -1.08 7.25 3.97
N PHE A 29 0.19 6.84 3.96
CA PHE A 29 0.74 6.00 2.89
C PHE A 29 0.00 4.66 2.80
N LEU A 30 -0.15 3.95 3.93
CA LEU A 30 -0.84 2.65 3.96
C LEU A 30 -2.30 2.77 3.52
N TYR A 31 -3.01 3.82 3.96
CA TYR A 31 -4.38 4.09 3.53
C TYR A 31 -4.48 4.35 2.02
N SER A 32 -3.57 5.15 1.47
CA SER A 32 -3.53 5.41 0.03
C SER A 32 -3.20 4.15 -0.79
N TYR A 33 -2.29 3.30 -0.28
CA TYR A 33 -1.94 2.02 -0.89
C TYR A 33 -3.14 1.06 -0.92
N GLN A 34 -3.88 0.97 0.18
CA GLN A 34 -5.08 0.15 0.25
C GLN A 34 -6.13 0.62 -0.77
N LYS A 35 -6.48 1.91 -0.75
CA LYS A 35 -7.47 2.48 -1.68
C LYS A 35 -7.07 2.31 -3.15
N SER A 36 -5.79 2.51 -3.47
CA SER A 36 -5.27 2.24 -4.81
C SER A 36 -5.43 0.76 -5.20
N SER A 37 -5.08 -0.16 -4.30
CA SER A 37 -5.21 -1.61 -4.53
C SER A 37 -6.66 -2.03 -4.76
N LEU A 38 -7.62 -1.43 -4.05
CA LEU A 38 -9.06 -1.67 -4.25
C LEU A 38 -9.52 -1.31 -5.67
N ARG A 39 -9.01 -0.20 -6.23
CA ARG A 39 -9.27 0.19 -7.63
C ARG A 39 -8.67 -0.80 -8.61
N PHE A 40 -7.47 -1.32 -8.35
CA PHE A 40 -6.87 -2.37 -9.20
C PHE A 40 -7.65 -3.68 -9.16
N TRP A 41 -8.27 -4.03 -8.04
CA TRP A 41 -9.16 -5.20 -7.94
C TRP A 41 -10.57 -4.95 -8.50
N GLY A 42 -10.91 -3.72 -8.85
CA GLY A 42 -12.22 -3.35 -9.38
C GLY A 42 -13.32 -3.28 -8.32
N TRP A 43 -12.97 -3.12 -7.04
CA TRP A 43 -13.94 -2.90 -5.96
C TRP A 43 -14.41 -1.44 -5.90
N GLU A 44 -13.62 -0.52 -6.47
CA GLU A 44 -13.97 0.88 -6.71
C GLU A 44 -13.92 1.19 -8.22
N GLU A 45 -14.48 2.34 -8.62
CA GLU A 45 -14.41 2.84 -10.00
C GLU A 45 -12.96 2.99 -10.47
N ASN A 46 -12.61 2.35 -11.59
CA ASN A 46 -11.23 2.21 -12.06
C ASN A 46 -11.05 2.42 -13.57
N VAL A 47 -12.00 3.07 -14.27
CA VAL A 47 -11.97 3.29 -15.74
C VAL A 47 -10.65 3.92 -16.21
N ARG A 48 -10.12 4.88 -15.45
CA ARG A 48 -8.84 5.54 -15.73
C ARG A 48 -7.65 4.56 -15.66
N GLU A 49 -7.60 3.73 -14.63
CA GLU A 49 -6.50 2.76 -14.44
C GLU A 49 -6.53 1.68 -15.51
N GLN A 50 -7.73 1.19 -15.87
CA GLN A 50 -7.89 0.22 -16.95
C GLN A 50 -7.39 0.77 -18.29
N ALA A 51 -7.70 2.03 -18.61
CA ALA A 51 -7.25 2.66 -19.84
C ALA A 51 -5.72 2.83 -19.89
N MET A 52 -5.09 3.18 -18.76
CA MET A 52 -3.63 3.26 -18.66
C MET A 52 -2.99 1.88 -18.79
N ASN A 53 -3.49 0.90 -18.04
CA ASN A 53 -2.97 -0.47 -18.09
C ASN A 53 -3.09 -1.07 -19.50
N ARG A 54 -4.20 -0.84 -20.20
CA ARG A 54 -4.36 -1.29 -21.59
C ARG A 54 -3.29 -0.69 -22.51
N LYS A 55 -3.06 0.62 -22.43
CA LYS A 55 -2.01 1.28 -23.23
C LYS A 55 -0.62 0.71 -22.94
N GLU A 56 -0.29 0.46 -21.66
CA GLU A 56 0.99 -0.11 -21.26
C GLU A 56 1.15 -1.55 -21.74
N MET A 57 0.10 -2.36 -21.64
CA MET A 57 0.11 -3.76 -22.08
C MET A 57 0.19 -3.87 -23.61
N ASP A 58 -0.53 -3.02 -24.33
CA ASP A 58 -0.48 -2.96 -25.80
C ASP A 58 0.92 -2.54 -26.27
N ALA A 59 1.54 -1.56 -25.61
CA ALA A 59 2.91 -1.13 -25.89
C ALA A 59 3.94 -2.24 -25.63
N ARG A 60 3.78 -3.00 -24.54
CA ARG A 60 4.63 -4.15 -24.22
C ARG A 60 4.47 -5.29 -25.22
N ALA A 61 3.23 -5.59 -25.60
CA ALA A 61 2.93 -6.60 -26.61
C ALA A 61 3.51 -6.22 -27.98
N ALA A 62 3.40 -4.96 -28.38
CA ALA A 62 4.00 -4.44 -29.61
C ALA A 62 5.55 -4.52 -29.59
N ALA A 63 6.16 -4.37 -28.42
CA ALA A 63 7.59 -4.53 -28.23
C ALA A 63 8.05 -6.01 -28.08
N GLY A 64 7.12 -6.97 -28.06
CA GLY A 64 7.43 -8.39 -27.83
C GLY A 64 7.96 -8.70 -26.42
N LEU A 65 7.74 -7.81 -25.45
CA LEU A 65 8.19 -7.97 -24.07
C LEU A 65 7.19 -8.80 -23.25
N PRO A 66 7.64 -9.51 -22.20
CA PRO A 66 6.73 -10.20 -21.29
C PRO A 66 5.74 -9.24 -20.64
N ALA A 67 4.50 -9.70 -20.47
CA ALA A 67 3.40 -8.93 -19.90
C ALA A 67 3.77 -8.22 -18.58
N TYR A 68 4.40 -8.94 -17.64
CA TYR A 68 4.73 -8.45 -16.31
C TYR A 68 6.23 -8.37 -16.03
N GLY A 69 7.06 -8.33 -17.08
CA GLY A 69 8.52 -8.32 -17.00
C GLY A 69 9.16 -9.70 -16.90
N GLU A 70 10.49 -9.74 -16.85
CA GLU A 70 11.27 -10.98 -16.80
C GLU A 70 11.27 -11.61 -15.39
N PRO A 71 11.15 -12.94 -15.27
CA PRO A 71 11.23 -13.62 -13.98
C PRO A 71 12.63 -13.47 -13.37
N THR A 72 12.71 -12.93 -12.16
CA THR A 72 13.98 -12.85 -11.40
C THR A 72 14.19 -14.03 -10.45
N MET A 73 13.22 -14.93 -10.36
CA MET A 73 13.19 -16.06 -9.44
C MET A 73 12.56 -17.29 -10.10
N ASP A 74 12.81 -18.47 -9.55
CA ASP A 74 12.20 -19.72 -9.99
C ASP A 74 10.67 -19.69 -9.86
N GLU A 75 9.97 -20.47 -10.68
CA GLU A 75 8.50 -20.48 -10.75
C GLU A 75 7.87 -20.84 -9.40
N ALA A 76 8.46 -21.79 -8.66
CA ALA A 76 7.98 -22.17 -7.33
C ALA A 76 8.11 -21.00 -6.33
N ALA A 77 9.23 -20.27 -6.37
CA ALA A 77 9.45 -19.10 -5.54
C ALA A 77 8.52 -17.94 -5.93
N GLN A 78 8.28 -17.73 -7.22
CA GLN A 78 7.36 -16.73 -7.73
C GLN A 78 5.91 -17.04 -7.32
N ALA A 79 5.51 -18.31 -7.39
CA ALA A 79 4.20 -18.75 -6.94
C ALA A 79 4.02 -18.57 -5.43
N ALA A 80 5.04 -18.89 -4.63
CA ALA A 80 5.03 -18.65 -3.19
C ALA A 80 4.94 -17.15 -2.87
N ALA A 81 5.73 -16.31 -3.54
CA ALA A 81 5.71 -14.86 -3.38
C ALA A 81 4.34 -14.28 -3.78
N ALA A 82 3.77 -14.73 -4.90
CA ALA A 82 2.44 -14.31 -5.33
C ALA A 82 1.37 -14.68 -4.30
N ARG A 83 1.40 -15.89 -3.73
CA ARG A 83 0.44 -16.30 -2.70
C ARG A 83 0.54 -15.47 -1.42
N ASN A 84 1.75 -15.15 -0.98
CA ASN A 84 1.99 -14.38 0.25
C ASN A 84 1.59 -12.90 0.10
N SER A 85 1.80 -12.33 -1.09
CA SER A 85 1.53 -10.93 -1.39
C SER A 85 0.09 -10.66 -1.87
N LYS A 86 -0.59 -11.68 -2.42
CA LYS A 86 -1.99 -11.55 -2.87
C LYS A 86 -2.87 -11.14 -1.69
N PHE A 87 -3.62 -10.05 -1.86
CA PHE A 87 -4.48 -9.45 -0.85
C PHE A 87 -3.77 -8.91 0.42
N ALA A 88 -2.47 -8.66 0.38
CA ALA A 88 -1.76 -8.06 1.52
C ALA A 88 -2.37 -6.73 1.98
N ALA A 89 -2.96 -5.95 1.06
CA ALA A 89 -3.64 -4.70 1.39
C ALA A 89 -4.86 -4.84 2.32
N LEU A 90 -5.48 -6.03 2.40
CA LEU A 90 -6.61 -6.29 3.31
C LEU A 90 -6.15 -6.63 4.74
N LYS A 91 -4.89 -7.04 4.91
CA LYS A 91 -4.36 -7.48 6.21
C LYS A 91 -4.16 -6.29 7.17
N PHE A 92 -4.23 -5.05 6.70
CA PHE A 92 -4.15 -3.85 7.54
C PHE A 92 -5.41 -3.60 8.36
N GLU A 93 -6.57 -4.10 7.89
CA GLU A 93 -7.88 -3.93 8.54
C GLU A 93 -8.29 -5.13 9.40
N ASN A 94 -7.36 -6.00 9.82
CA ASN A 94 -7.69 -7.14 10.66
C ASN A 94 -7.95 -6.71 12.12
N THR A 95 -8.98 -5.90 12.33
CA THR A 95 -9.77 -5.90 13.55
C THR A 95 -10.50 -7.24 13.61
N SER A 96 -9.87 -8.23 14.25
CA SER A 96 -10.57 -9.38 14.79
C SER A 96 -11.64 -8.85 15.76
N ILE A 97 -12.86 -8.63 15.27
CA ILE A 97 -14.04 -8.62 16.12
C ILE A 97 -14.34 -10.08 16.41
N GLU A 98 -13.65 -10.60 17.42
CA GLU A 98 -14.01 -11.85 18.08
C GLU A 98 -15.40 -11.61 18.71
N LYS A 99 -16.39 -12.40 18.29
CA LYS A 99 -17.69 -12.52 18.94
C LYS A 99 -17.62 -13.65 19.96
#